data_AF-A0A7X8W3N9-F1
#
_entry.id   AF-A0A7X8W3N9-F1
#
_cell.length_a   1.000
_cell.length_b   1.000
_cell.length_c   1.000
_cell.angle_alpha   90.00
_cell.angle_beta   90.00
_cell.angle_gamma   90.00
#
_symmetry.space_group_name_H-M   'P 1'
#
loop_
_entity.id
_entity.type
_entity.pdbx_description
1 polymer ?
#
loop_
_entity_poly.entity_id
_entity_poly.type
_entity_poly.pdbx_seq_one_letter_code
_entity_poly.pdbx_strand_id
1 'polypeptide(L)'
;MTLHSLKKKLSNIKVYLKEGALHLEGEVDNYETFLSYGKLAVKLKSRGVVNDLTIKGLKAKPMREPNVEDSTLEGKHCDVLIIGAGIVGCAIARE
;
A
#
# COMPACT_ATOMS: atom_id res chain seq x y z
N MET A 1 -5.51 17.13 -14.67
CA MET A 1 -4.42 16.30 -15.24
C MET A 1 -5.02 14.99 -15.73
N THR A 2 -4.56 14.44 -16.86
CA THR A 2 -5.09 13.16 -17.41
C THR A 2 -4.07 12.03 -17.23
N LEU A 3 -4.53 10.78 -17.24
CA LEU A 3 -3.64 9.61 -17.13
C LEU A 3 -2.58 9.60 -18.24
N HIS A 4 -2.96 9.95 -19.46
CA HIS A 4 -2.03 10.04 -20.59
C HIS A 4 -0.93 11.08 -20.36
N SER A 5 -1.30 12.28 -19.88
CA SER A 5 -0.32 13.33 -19.55
C SER A 5 0.64 12.92 -18.42
N LEU A 6 0.15 12.12 -17.46
CA LEU A 6 0.95 11.61 -16.35
C LEU A 6 1.94 10.54 -16.82
N LYS A 7 1.48 9.57 -17.61
CA LYS A 7 2.33 8.54 -18.25
C LYS A 7 3.49 9.16 -19.03
N LYS A 8 3.24 10.25 -19.75
CA LYS A 8 4.29 10.96 -20.50
C LYS A 8 5.34 11.61 -19.60
N LYS A 9 4.94 12.12 -18.42
CA LYS A 9 5.86 12.71 -17.43
C LYS A 9 6.65 11.67 -16.63
N LEU A 10 6.09 10.48 -16.48
CA LEU A 10 6.62 9.36 -15.69
C LEU A 10 6.99 8.19 -16.62
N SER A 11 7.80 8.46 -17.65
CA SER A 11 8.07 7.52 -18.74
C SER A 11 8.98 6.34 -18.37
N ASN A 12 9.74 6.47 -17.28
CA ASN A 12 10.66 5.48 -16.74
C ASN A 12 9.98 4.46 -15.81
N ILE A 13 8.69 4.62 -15.50
CA ILE A 13 7.94 3.73 -14.61
C ILE A 13 6.62 3.31 -15.26
N LYS A 14 6.02 2.24 -14.75
CA LYS A 14 4.67 1.82 -15.14
C LYS A 14 3.66 2.63 -14.34
N VAL A 15 2.68 3.19 -15.04
CA VAL A 15 1.59 3.96 -14.46
C VAL A 15 0.28 3.44 -15.01
N TYR A 16 -0.66 3.02 -14.17
CA TYR A 16 -1.95 2.49 -14.64
C TYR A 16 -3.06 2.65 -13.60
N LEU A 17 -4.32 2.50 -14.02
CA LEU A 17 -5.47 2.52 -13.13
C LEU A 17 -5.92 1.08 -12.87
N LYS A 18 -6.15 0.73 -11.60
CA LYS A 18 -6.72 -0.54 -11.17
C LYS A 18 -7.67 -0.29 -10.01
N GLU A 19 -8.89 -0.82 -10.09
CA GLU A 19 -9.91 -0.69 -9.02
C GLU A 19 -10.19 0.76 -8.58
N GLY A 20 -10.05 1.70 -9.52
CA GLY A 20 -10.22 3.13 -9.28
C GLY A 20 -9.03 3.83 -8.62
N ALA A 21 -7.99 3.09 -8.22
CA ALA A 21 -6.74 3.64 -7.71
C ALA A 21 -5.68 3.76 -8.82
N LEU A 22 -4.81 4.76 -8.71
CA LEU A 22 -3.66 4.94 -9.58
C LEU A 22 -2.47 4.16 -9.00
N HIS A 23 -1.86 3.28 -9.81
CA HIS A 23 -0.67 2.53 -9.45
C HIS A 23 0.57 3.12 -10.11
N LEU A 24 1.64 3.25 -9.33
CA LEU A 24 3.00 3.56 -9.78
C LEU A 24 3.89 2.36 -9.47
N GLU A 25 4.54 1.78 -10.48
CA GLU A 25 5.42 0.63 -10.32
C GLU A 25 6.73 0.84 -11.08
N GLY A 26 7.85 0.52 -10.43
CA GLY A 26 9.18 0.60 -11.03
C GLY A 26 10.26 1.00 -10.03
N GLU A 27 11.46 1.24 -10.55
CA GLU A 27 12.61 1.68 -9.76
C GLU A 27 13.00 3.09 -10.18
N VAL A 28 13.37 3.93 -9.21
CA VAL A 28 13.89 5.29 -9.43
C VAL A 28 15.28 5.44 -8.80
N ASP A 29 16.09 6.34 -9.35
CA ASP A 29 17.50 6.46 -8.94
C ASP A 29 17.71 7.15 -7.59
N ASN A 30 16.80 8.05 -7.19
CA ASN A 30 16.95 8.85 -5.98
C ASN A 30 15.62 9.20 -5.28
N TYR A 31 15.75 9.60 -4.01
CA TYR A 31 14.62 9.90 -3.13
C TYR A 31 13.79 11.12 -3.59
N GLU A 32 14.44 12.11 -4.21
CA GLU A 32 13.75 13.32 -4.71
C GLU A 32 12.82 12.97 -5.87
N THR A 33 13.26 12.09 -6.77
CA THR A 33 12.44 11.57 -7.87
C THR A 33 11.26 10.79 -7.32
N PHE A 34 11.49 9.88 -6.36
CA PHE A 34 10.44 9.13 -5.66
C PHE A 34 9.36 10.05 -5.07
N LEU A 35 9.75 11.07 -4.30
CA LEU A 35 8.84 12.04 -3.72
C LEU A 35 8.10 12.86 -4.78
N SER A 36 8.81 13.29 -5.82
CA SER A 36 8.22 14.11 -6.88
C SER A 36 7.13 13.33 -7.64
N TYR A 37 7.35 12.04 -7.89
CA TYR A 37 6.43 11.16 -8.60
C TYR A 37 5.17 10.91 -7.78
N GLY A 38 5.32 10.63 -6.48
CA GLY A 38 4.19 10.51 -5.56
C GLY A 38 3.35 11.79 -5.49
N LYS A 39 3.99 12.97 -5.39
CA LYS A 39 3.30 14.28 -5.40
C LYS A 39 2.62 14.59 -6.73
N LEU A 40 3.16 14.11 -7.84
CA LEU A 40 2.52 14.24 -9.15
C LEU A 40 1.29 13.34 -9.26
N ALA A 41 1.37 12.10 -8.79
CA ALA A 41 0.31 11.11 -8.88
C ALA A 41 -1.00 11.56 -8.21
N VAL A 42 -0.91 12.22 -7.04
CA VAL A 42 -2.09 12.74 -6.34
C VAL A 42 -2.85 13.84 -7.09
N LYS A 43 -2.25 14.46 -8.12
CA LYS A 43 -2.95 15.45 -8.97
C LYS A 43 -3.94 14.80 -9.95
N LEU A 44 -3.88 13.48 -10.13
CA LEU A 44 -4.86 12.74 -10.92
C LEU A 44 -6.05 12.39 -10.02
N LYS A 45 -7.26 12.77 -10.43
CA LYS A 45 -8.48 12.37 -9.72
C LYS A 45 -8.63 10.85 -9.80
N SER A 46 -8.50 10.18 -8.66
CA SER A 46 -8.62 8.73 -8.48
C SER A 46 -9.09 8.44 -7.04
N ARG A 47 -9.48 7.20 -6.75
CA ARG A 47 -9.85 6.76 -5.39
C ARG A 47 -8.68 6.87 -4.41
N GLY A 48 -7.46 6.68 -4.90
CA GLY A 48 -6.23 6.71 -4.13
C GLY A 48 -5.02 6.41 -5.02
N VAL A 49 -3.83 6.47 -4.43
CA VAL A 49 -2.57 6.16 -5.11
C VAL A 49 -1.89 5.00 -4.39
N VAL A 50 -1.56 3.95 -5.14
CA VAL A 50 -0.70 2.86 -4.70
C VAL A 50 0.68 3.13 -5.28
N ASN A 51 1.67 3.28 -4.40
CA ASN A 51 3.03 3.66 -4.77
C ASN A 51 3.98 2.49 -4.47
N ASP A 52 4.20 1.65 -5.47
CA ASP A 52 5.10 0.50 -5.43
C ASP A 52 6.46 0.83 -6.07
N LEU A 53 6.90 2.09 -5.93
CA LEU A 53 8.22 2.51 -6.40
C LEU A 53 9.31 2.10 -5.43
N THR A 54 10.41 1.56 -5.96
CA THR A 54 11.65 1.33 -5.20
C THR A 54 12.69 2.39 -5.54
N ILE A 55 13.62 2.62 -4.62
CA ILE A 55 14.78 3.49 -4.87
C ILE A 55 16.00 2.60 -5.05
N LYS A 56 16.74 2.80 -6.13
CA LYS A 56 17.91 2.01 -6.47
C LYS A 56 18.92 1.98 -5.33
N GLY A 57 19.34 0.78 -4.93
CA GLY A 57 20.27 0.57 -3.81
C GLY A 57 19.67 0.78 -2.42
N LEU A 58 18.41 1.24 -2.31
CA LEU A 58 17.70 1.35 -1.05
C LEU A 58 16.83 0.11 -0.85
N LYS A 59 17.18 -0.75 0.10
CA LYS A 59 16.26 -1.81 0.52
C LYS A 59 15.11 -1.20 1.31
N ALA A 60 13.88 -1.52 0.88
CA ALA A 60 12.70 -1.21 1.67
C ALA A 60 12.85 -1.80 3.07
N LYS A 61 12.38 -1.09 4.10
CA LYS A 61 12.29 -1.68 5.42
C LYS A 61 11.38 -2.91 5.31
N PRO A 62 11.77 -4.05 5.91
CA PRO A 62 10.90 -5.21 5.94
C PRO A 62 9.59 -4.86 6.61
N MET A 63 8.55 -5.64 6.30
CA MET A 63 7.28 -5.54 7.00
C MET A 63 7.54 -5.68 8.50
N ARG A 64 6.84 -4.88 9.30
CA ARG A 64 6.87 -5.07 10.75
C ARG A 64 6.09 -6.34 11.06
N GLU A 65 6.83 -7.37 11.43
CA GLU A 65 6.24 -8.61 11.90
C GLU A 65 5.96 -8.51 13.40
N PRO A 66 4.90 -9.17 13.91
CA PRO A 66 4.68 -9.30 15.34
C PRO A 66 5.85 -10.05 15.98
N ASN A 67 6.22 -9.68 17.21
CA ASN A 67 7.23 -10.43 17.97
C ASN A 67 6.75 -11.82 18.42
N VAL A 68 5.45 -12.10 18.28
CA VAL A 68 4.82 -13.34 18.69
C VAL A 68 4.29 -14.04 17.45
N GLU A 69 4.74 -15.26 17.24
CA GLU A 69 4.27 -16.17 16.22
C GLU A 69 3.88 -17.47 16.94
N ASP A 70 2.60 -17.85 16.83
CA ASP A 70 2.08 -19.07 17.43
C ASP A 70 0.99 -19.69 16.54
N SER A 71 0.73 -20.98 16.75
CA SER A 71 -0.32 -21.75 16.06
C SER A 71 -1.52 -22.03 16.96
N THR A 72 -1.74 -21.23 18.01
CA THR A 72 -2.72 -21.53 19.07
C THR A 72 -4.17 -21.61 18.54
N LEU A 73 -4.45 -20.92 17.44
CA LEU A 73 -5.75 -20.90 16.78
C LEU A 73 -5.86 -21.88 15.60
N GLU A 74 -4.75 -22.53 15.21
CA GLU A 74 -4.73 -23.40 14.04
C GLU A 74 -5.62 -24.63 14.25
N GLY A 75 -6.47 -24.91 13.26
CA GLY A 75 -7.43 -26.02 13.31
C GLY A 75 -8.59 -25.86 14.30
N LYS A 76 -8.66 -24.76 15.06
CA LYS A 76 -9.79 -24.50 15.96
C LYS A 76 -11.00 -24.00 15.18
N HIS A 77 -12.14 -24.64 15.42
CA HIS A 77 -13.43 -24.10 14.97
C HIS A 77 -13.86 -22.96 15.90
N CYS A 78 -14.30 -21.86 15.30
CA CYS A 78 -14.96 -20.76 15.99
C CYS A 78 -16.11 -20.26 15.14
N ASP A 79 -17.24 -19.92 15.76
CA ASP A 79 -18.37 -19.31 15.06
C ASP A 79 -18.03 -17.87 14.65
N VAL A 80 -17.27 -17.17 15.50
CA VAL A 80 -16.76 -15.81 15.27
C VAL A 80 -15.33 -15.69 15.78
N LEU A 81 -14.44 -15.07 14.99
CA LEU A 81 -13.07 -14.74 15.36
C LEU A 81 -12.85 -13.22 15.29
N ILE A 82 -12.41 -12.63 16.39
CA ILE A 82 -12.12 -11.19 16.49
C ILE A 82 -10.61 -10.97 16.52
N ILE A 83 -10.08 -10.30 15.49
CA ILE A 83 -8.66 -9.96 15.38
C ILE A 83 -8.44 -8.52 15.88
N GLY A 84 -7.93 -8.41 17.12
CA GLY A 84 -7.60 -7.14 17.78
C GLY A 84 -8.61 -6.72 18.84
N ALA A 85 -8.19 -6.69 20.10
CA ALA A 85 -9.02 -6.35 21.27
C ALA A 85 -8.99 -4.84 21.62
N GLY A 86 -9.04 -3.98 20.59
CA GLY A 86 -9.23 -2.54 20.79
C GLY A 86 -10.69 -2.19 21.11
N ILE A 87 -11.02 -0.89 21.22
CA ILE A 87 -12.39 -0.43 21.51
C ILE A 87 -13.42 -1.06 20.57
N VAL A 88 -13.11 -1.10 19.27
CA VAL A 88 -14.00 -1.68 18.25
C VAL A 88 -14.12 -3.20 18.42
N GLY A 89 -13.00 -3.90 18.63
CA GLY A 89 -13.02 -5.36 18.83
C GLY A 89 -13.80 -5.76 20.07
N CYS A 90 -13.63 -5.03 21.18
CA CYS A 90 -14.39 -5.27 22.41
C CYS A 90 -15.88 -4.94 22.25
N ALA A 91 -16.21 -3.88 21.50
CA ALA A 91 -17.60 -3.55 21.19
C ALA A 91 -18.25 -4.64 20.34
N ILE A 92 -17.54 -5.20 19.36
CA ILE A 92 -18.02 -6.34 18.55
C ILE A 92 -18.18 -7.59 19.42
N ALA A 93 -17.25 -7.86 20.33
CA ALA A 93 -17.33 -9.02 21.23
C ALA A 93 -18.50 -8.94 22.23
N ARG A 94 -19.03 -7.75 22.48
CA ARG A 94 -20.17 -7.53 23.37
C ARG A 94 -21.50 -7.89 22.70
N GLU A 95 -21.63 -7.60 21.41
CA GLU A 95 -22.84 -7.86 20.62
C GLU A 95 -22.92 -9.33 20.20
#